data_AF-A0A2G6LAZ3-F1
#
_entry.id   AF-A0A2G6LAZ3-F1
#
_cell.length_a   1.000
_cell.length_b   1.000
_cell.length_c   1.000
_cell.angle_alpha   90.00
_cell.angle_beta   90.00
_cell.angle_gamma   90.00
#
_symmetry.space_group_name_H-M   'P 1'
#
loop_
_entity.id
_entity.type
_entity.pdbx_description
1 polymer ?
#
loop_
_entity_poly.entity_id
_entity_poly.type
_entity_poly.pdbx_seq_one_letter_code
_entity_poly.pdbx_strand_id
1 'polypeptide(L)'
;MAENNPRIAQTARQDKQSEPDDFDQITTANDSEADIFADVPSRVTSNDIQVKKHLDTVVESDPTGATNKPEARVITTTNKTSAKSKAEITGSVTMVVSNETERVSQPRSTTGDEESKPIAKKIEMEPVTFVKPKTPPVAKATTGKLIVRSNVNGDMVLINGKPYGKTKLEVNLKPGRYNVEVAKPGYVSWKGATNVYLGKSSALVASLEEYTSVEYRDGQWRGGISTGEGTYIESDGTEYTGSFVNKLFHGKGAIRYPDGIKYSGDWFEGKMHGQGSLTLANGDVYIGGFRDDQFNGDGTLTKANGDIFSGFWVKGALNGDGSLTTREGLLYVGGFADNLFHGQGDLTYPDGRHYDGSFSNGKYHGKGVETFADGKQYSGQFMDGTYHGHGEILNPNGSKISGTFKFGKPYGKAKLTTPEGEIFTARTNEPGVCYREKSYRATQCPPMEGW
;
A
#
# COMPACT_ATOMS: atom_id res chain seq x y z
N MET A 1 7.74 -41.82 94.20
CA MET A 1 8.50 -40.93 93.30
C MET A 1 7.87 -41.13 91.93
N ALA A 2 6.83 -40.35 91.62
CA ALA A 2 6.94 -39.12 90.83
C ALA A 2 7.29 -39.49 89.37
N GLU A 3 6.49 -39.28 88.33
CA GLU A 3 5.37 -38.35 88.12
C GLU A 3 4.49 -38.81 86.93
N ASN A 4 3.17 -38.59 87.07
CA ASN A 4 2.16 -38.13 86.08
C ASN A 4 2.18 -38.74 84.64
N ASN A 5 1.24 -39.56 84.13
CA ASN A 5 -0.24 -39.63 84.21
C ASN A 5 -0.96 -38.32 83.79
N PRO A 6 -2.12 -38.32 83.08
CA PRO A 6 -2.94 -39.41 82.48
C PRO A 6 -3.29 -39.20 80.98
N ARG A 7 -3.60 -40.24 80.17
CA ARG A 7 -4.91 -40.95 79.99
C ARG A 7 -6.07 -39.97 79.75
N ILE A 8 -6.96 -40.14 78.77
CA ILE A 8 -7.91 -41.25 78.52
C ILE A 8 -8.37 -41.08 77.04
N ALA A 9 -8.12 -41.99 76.10
CA ALA A 9 -8.70 -43.32 75.87
C ALA A 9 -10.15 -43.32 75.35
N GLN A 10 -10.26 -43.70 74.06
CA GLN A 10 -11.26 -44.57 73.42
C GLN A 10 -12.67 -43.99 73.27
N THR A 11 -13.33 -44.07 72.11
CA THR A 11 -13.63 -45.33 71.40
C THR A 11 -14.00 -45.07 69.93
N ALA A 12 -13.69 -46.06 69.10
CA ALA A 12 -13.92 -46.14 67.66
C ALA A 12 -15.40 -46.06 67.23
N ARG A 13 -15.62 -45.61 65.98
CA ARG A 13 -16.41 -46.32 64.96
C ARG A 13 -16.19 -45.72 63.57
N GLN A 14 -16.09 -46.61 62.59
CA GLN A 14 -16.09 -46.32 61.16
C GLN A 14 -17.37 -45.59 60.77
N ASP A 15 -17.26 -44.56 59.94
CA ASP A 15 -18.38 -44.10 59.13
C ASP A 15 -18.02 -44.10 57.65
N LYS A 16 -19.00 -44.61 56.90
CA LYS A 16 -19.06 -44.80 55.46
C LYS A 16 -19.10 -43.47 54.72
N GLN A 17 -18.68 -43.56 53.45
CA GLN A 17 -19.03 -42.71 52.30
C GLN A 17 -20.27 -41.81 52.48
N SER A 18 -20.08 -40.52 52.17
CA SER A 18 -21.06 -39.75 51.40
C SER A 18 -20.29 -38.83 50.44
N GLU A 19 -20.73 -38.87 49.19
CA GLU A 19 -20.23 -38.13 48.03
C GLU A 19 -20.30 -36.61 48.27
N PRO A 20 -19.42 -35.79 47.66
CA PRO A 20 -19.73 -34.39 47.51
C PRO A 20 -20.83 -34.26 46.45
N ASP A 21 -21.99 -33.79 46.91
CA ASP A 21 -23.18 -33.52 46.11
C ASP A 21 -22.84 -32.77 44.82
N ASP A 22 -23.24 -33.42 43.73
CA ASP A 22 -23.41 -32.95 42.37
C ASP A 22 -24.47 -31.83 42.37
N PHE A 23 -24.04 -30.58 42.53
CA PHE A 23 -24.89 -29.41 42.29
C PHE A 23 -24.39 -28.72 41.04
N ASP A 24 -25.23 -28.83 40.00
CA ASP A 24 -25.09 -28.29 38.66
C ASP A 24 -24.29 -26.99 38.63
N GLN A 25 -23.16 -27.05 37.93
CA GLN A 25 -22.50 -25.88 37.42
C GLN A 25 -23.51 -25.12 36.55
N ILE A 26 -24.03 -24.00 37.04
CA ILE A 26 -24.33 -22.89 36.13
C ILE A 26 -22.95 -22.53 35.57
N THR A 27 -22.63 -23.16 34.45
CA THR A 27 -21.48 -22.84 33.62
C THR A 27 -21.66 -21.38 33.21
N THR A 28 -21.09 -20.47 34.01
CA THR A 28 -20.63 -19.21 33.45
C THR A 28 -19.56 -19.63 32.46
N ALA A 29 -19.94 -19.76 31.20
CA ALA A 29 -19.09 -20.10 30.08
C ALA A 29 -18.10 -18.94 29.79
N ASN A 30 -17.32 -18.55 30.80
CA ASN A 30 -16.38 -17.43 30.74
C ASN A 30 -14.92 -17.87 30.98
N ASP A 31 -14.66 -19.17 31.13
CA ASP A 31 -13.29 -19.69 31.25
C ASP A 31 -12.74 -20.25 29.92
N SER A 32 -13.51 -20.17 28.82
CA SER A 32 -13.06 -20.55 27.47
C SER A 32 -13.25 -19.46 26.40
N GLU A 33 -13.55 -18.21 26.77
CA GLU A 33 -13.47 -17.06 25.85
C GLU A 33 -12.01 -16.66 25.58
N ALA A 34 -11.19 -17.68 25.29
CA ALA A 34 -9.83 -17.54 24.80
C ALA A 34 -9.90 -16.87 23.43
N ASP A 35 -9.62 -15.57 23.44
CA ASP A 35 -9.15 -14.80 22.31
C ASP A 35 -9.92 -15.03 21.00
N ILE A 36 -11.20 -14.64 20.96
CA ILE A 36 -11.85 -14.21 19.69
C ILE A 36 -11.02 -13.14 18.95
N PHE A 37 -10.01 -12.57 19.61
CA PHE A 37 -9.03 -11.62 19.07
C PHE A 37 -7.63 -12.21 18.80
N ALA A 38 -7.40 -13.52 18.97
CA ALA A 38 -6.08 -14.12 18.69
C ALA A 38 -5.67 -13.94 17.22
N ASP A 39 -6.66 -13.79 16.33
CA ASP A 39 -6.48 -13.66 14.88
C ASP A 39 -6.77 -12.25 14.36
N VAL A 40 -7.01 -11.28 15.26
CA VAL A 40 -7.04 -9.88 14.86
C VAL A 40 -5.68 -9.51 14.30
N PRO A 41 -5.60 -8.96 13.07
CA PRO A 41 -4.32 -8.66 12.46
C PRO A 41 -3.46 -7.83 13.42
N SER A 42 -2.33 -8.40 13.83
CA SER A 42 -1.22 -7.61 14.32
C SER A 42 -1.02 -6.50 13.31
N ARG A 43 -0.96 -5.25 13.80
CA ARG A 43 -0.78 -4.03 13.02
C ARG A 43 0.04 -4.36 11.77
N VAL A 44 -0.55 -4.32 10.57
CA VAL A 44 0.20 -4.65 9.36
C VAL A 44 1.30 -3.62 9.27
N THR A 45 2.50 -4.01 9.68
CA THR A 45 3.63 -3.13 9.75
C THR A 45 4.31 -3.12 8.40
N SER A 46 5.10 -2.09 8.17
CA SER A 46 6.08 -2.07 7.09
C SER A 46 7.08 -3.24 7.13
N ASN A 47 7.06 -4.10 8.17
CA ASN A 47 7.86 -5.32 8.24
C ASN A 47 7.07 -6.57 7.78
N ASP A 48 5.75 -6.59 7.92
CA ASP A 48 4.88 -7.69 7.43
C ASP A 48 4.70 -7.58 5.92
N ILE A 49 4.64 -6.35 5.44
CA ILE A 49 4.82 -6.03 4.04
C ILE A 49 6.33 -5.86 3.88
N GLN A 50 7.05 -6.94 3.62
CA GLN A 50 8.44 -6.86 3.16
C GLN A 50 8.46 -6.20 1.77
N VAL A 51 8.03 -4.94 1.65
CA VAL A 51 8.50 -4.06 0.59
C VAL A 51 9.97 -3.91 0.90
N LYS A 52 10.78 -4.79 0.31
CA LYS A 52 12.22 -4.61 0.28
C LYS A 52 12.40 -3.15 -0.14
N LYS A 53 12.97 -2.33 0.74
CA LYS A 53 13.33 -0.94 0.46
C LYS A 53 14.29 -0.96 -0.74
N HIS A 54 13.76 -1.02 -1.95
CA HIS A 54 14.53 -1.21 -3.16
C HIS A 54 15.00 0.12 -3.75
N LEU A 55 14.65 1.25 -3.13
CA LEU A 55 14.95 2.57 -3.65
C LEU A 55 15.72 3.49 -2.71
N ASP A 56 16.12 3.03 -1.51
CA ASP A 56 17.02 3.82 -0.63
C ASP A 56 18.48 3.85 -1.14
N THR A 57 18.82 3.20 -2.26
CA THR A 57 20.21 3.10 -2.78
C THR A 57 20.50 3.84 -4.10
N VAL A 58 19.63 4.73 -4.59
CA VAL A 58 19.91 5.51 -5.83
C VAL A 58 20.22 6.99 -5.57
N VAL A 59 20.57 7.35 -4.32
CA VAL A 59 21.10 8.68 -3.98
C VAL A 59 22.44 8.52 -3.28
N GLU A 60 23.48 8.10 -4.02
CA GLU A 60 24.86 8.61 -3.89
C GLU A 60 25.83 7.83 -4.80
N SER A 61 26.35 8.52 -5.82
CA SER A 61 27.78 8.59 -6.13
C SER A 61 27.98 9.36 -7.45
N ASP A 62 27.95 10.69 -7.36
CA ASP A 62 28.56 11.54 -8.38
C ASP A 62 29.92 12.00 -7.83
N PRO A 63 31.07 11.50 -8.34
CA PRO A 63 32.36 11.85 -7.78
C PRO A 63 32.89 13.09 -8.47
N THR A 64 32.38 14.28 -8.12
CA THR A 64 33.15 15.52 -8.32
C THR A 64 32.90 16.47 -7.15
N GLY A 65 33.95 16.65 -6.34
CA GLY A 65 33.94 17.64 -5.27
C GLY A 65 33.89 19.05 -5.83
N ALA A 66 32.97 19.86 -5.32
CA ALA A 66 33.13 21.29 -5.20
C ALA A 66 32.30 21.76 -4.01
N THR A 67 33.00 22.29 -3.01
CA THR A 67 32.48 22.99 -1.85
C THR A 67 31.53 24.12 -2.26
N ASN A 68 30.32 24.14 -1.69
CA ASN A 68 29.68 25.38 -1.24
C ASN A 68 28.44 25.06 -0.39
N LYS A 69 28.50 25.43 0.89
CA LYS A 69 27.35 25.56 1.78
C LYS A 69 26.56 26.80 1.35
N PRO A 70 25.22 26.76 1.38
CA PRO A 70 24.56 27.90 1.98
C PRO A 70 23.43 27.52 2.94
N GLU A 71 23.18 28.48 3.81
CA GLU A 71 22.35 28.46 5.00
C GLU A 71 20.86 28.30 4.70
N ALA A 72 20.18 27.67 5.66
CA ALA A 72 18.74 27.59 5.73
C ALA A 72 18.12 28.99 5.80
N ARG A 73 17.19 29.28 4.89
CA ARG A 73 16.24 30.38 5.05
C ARG A 73 14.84 29.81 5.12
N VAL A 74 14.35 29.68 6.35
CA VAL A 74 12.96 29.44 6.68
C VAL A 74 12.16 30.65 6.22
N ILE A 75 11.21 30.45 5.29
CA ILE A 75 10.12 31.39 5.05
C ILE A 75 8.83 30.64 5.39
N THR A 76 8.40 30.80 6.63
CA THR A 76 7.01 30.62 7.05
C THR A 76 6.15 31.68 6.38
N THR A 77 5.10 31.28 5.68
CA THR A 77 3.94 32.16 5.50
C THR A 77 2.66 31.38 5.70
N THR A 78 1.98 31.73 6.79
CA THR A 78 0.66 31.28 7.22
C THR A 78 -0.47 31.81 6.33
N ASN A 79 -1.50 30.96 6.21
CA ASN A 79 -2.84 31.13 5.64
C ASN A 79 -3.47 32.53 5.65
N LYS A 80 -4.25 32.84 4.61
CA LYS A 80 -5.61 33.39 4.78
C LYS A 80 -6.53 33.14 3.57
N THR A 81 -7.75 32.81 3.92
CA THR A 81 -8.98 32.56 3.16
C THR A 81 -9.56 33.79 2.45
N SER A 82 -10.23 33.60 1.31
CA SER A 82 -11.50 34.29 0.96
C SER A 82 -12.19 33.66 -0.27
N ALA A 83 -13.52 33.71 -0.26
CA ALA A 83 -14.45 33.03 -1.17
C ALA A 83 -14.97 33.91 -2.34
N LYS A 84 -15.54 33.22 -3.35
CA LYS A 84 -16.59 33.60 -4.34
C LYS A 84 -16.34 34.72 -5.37
N SER A 85 -16.46 34.37 -6.66
CA SER A 85 -17.50 34.92 -7.57
C SER A 85 -17.56 34.20 -8.94
N LYS A 86 -18.79 33.96 -9.42
CA LYS A 86 -19.19 33.52 -10.77
C LYS A 86 -18.87 34.56 -11.86
N ALA A 87 -18.52 34.12 -13.06
CA ALA A 87 -18.94 34.72 -14.34
C ALA A 87 -18.67 33.76 -15.53
N GLU A 88 -19.72 33.43 -16.28
CA GLU A 88 -19.67 32.83 -17.62
C GLU A 88 -19.25 33.87 -18.65
N ILE A 89 -18.34 33.52 -19.57
CA ILE A 89 -18.25 34.15 -20.91
C ILE A 89 -17.94 33.05 -21.94
N THR A 90 -18.84 32.96 -22.91
CA THR A 90 -18.77 32.18 -24.14
C THR A 90 -17.78 32.78 -25.14
N GLY A 91 -17.03 31.95 -25.88
CA GLY A 91 -16.13 32.44 -26.94
C GLY A 91 -15.40 31.32 -27.67
N SER A 92 -15.99 30.87 -28.78
CA SER A 92 -15.41 29.96 -29.77
C SER A 92 -14.24 30.58 -30.53
N VAL A 93 -13.13 29.86 -30.70
CA VAL A 93 -12.03 30.23 -31.61
C VAL A 93 -11.79 29.11 -32.60
N THR A 94 -11.94 29.45 -33.88
CA THR A 94 -11.74 28.58 -35.05
C THR A 94 -10.27 28.63 -35.48
N MET A 95 -9.73 27.46 -35.81
CA MET A 95 -8.40 27.28 -36.39
C MET A 95 -8.33 27.81 -37.83
N VAL A 96 -7.24 28.48 -38.19
CA VAL A 96 -6.87 28.71 -39.60
C VAL A 96 -5.43 28.22 -39.80
N VAL A 97 -5.32 27.18 -40.61
CA VAL A 97 -4.11 26.64 -41.22
C VAL A 97 -3.85 27.45 -42.50
N SER A 98 -2.59 27.76 -42.80
CA SER A 98 -2.19 28.15 -44.16
C SER A 98 -0.87 27.48 -44.54
N ASN A 99 -0.95 26.53 -45.47
CA ASN A 99 0.11 26.10 -46.37
C ASN A 99 -0.20 26.72 -47.74
N GLU A 100 0.81 27.17 -48.49
CA GLU A 100 1.12 26.70 -49.86
C GLU A 100 2.12 27.62 -50.60
N THR A 101 3.24 26.99 -50.95
CA THR A 101 3.95 26.92 -52.24
C THR A 101 3.73 27.95 -53.37
N GLU A 102 4.88 28.46 -53.82
CA GLU A 102 5.37 28.71 -55.19
C GLU A 102 4.40 28.91 -56.37
N ARG A 103 4.65 29.99 -57.13
CA ARG A 103 4.72 29.91 -58.60
C ARG A 103 5.56 31.01 -59.25
N VAL A 104 6.36 30.53 -60.21
CA VAL A 104 7.16 31.23 -61.23
C VAL A 104 6.28 31.91 -62.28
N SER A 105 6.70 33.05 -62.81
CA SER A 105 6.48 33.44 -64.23
C SER A 105 7.36 34.62 -64.66
N GLN A 106 8.14 34.39 -65.73
CA GLN A 106 8.87 35.39 -66.54
C GLN A 106 7.89 36.09 -67.54
N PRO A 107 8.35 36.84 -68.57
CA PRO A 107 9.04 38.14 -68.57
C PRO A 107 8.34 39.13 -69.53
N ARG A 108 8.77 40.40 -69.58
CA ARG A 108 8.61 41.22 -70.80
C ARG A 108 9.72 42.25 -70.96
N SER A 109 10.26 42.28 -72.17
CA SER A 109 11.38 43.06 -72.66
C SER A 109 10.94 44.37 -73.32
N THR A 110 11.94 45.10 -73.85
CA THR A 110 11.93 46.27 -74.76
C THR A 110 11.90 47.61 -74.03
N THR A 111 12.70 48.63 -74.36
CA THR A 111 13.79 48.88 -75.34
C THR A 111 14.31 50.29 -74.98
N GLY A 112 15.55 50.63 -75.27
CA GLY A 112 16.00 52.03 -75.21
C GLY A 112 17.52 52.15 -75.20
N ASP A 113 18.06 52.35 -76.40
CA ASP A 113 19.46 52.53 -76.75
C ASP A 113 20.09 53.81 -76.16
N GLU A 114 21.38 53.76 -75.81
CA GLU A 114 22.32 54.85 -76.17
C GLU A 114 23.78 54.38 -76.20
N GLU A 115 24.54 55.02 -77.09
CA GLU A 115 25.78 54.60 -77.74
C GLU A 115 27.10 54.91 -76.99
N SER A 116 28.15 54.19 -77.44
CA SER A 116 29.54 54.65 -77.68
C SER A 116 30.66 54.48 -76.62
N LYS A 117 31.37 53.33 -76.73
CA LYS A 117 32.81 53.15 -77.14
C LYS A 117 33.98 53.83 -76.36
N PRO A 118 35.24 53.35 -76.51
CA PRO A 118 35.92 52.61 -75.44
C PRO A 118 37.29 53.20 -75.04
N ILE A 119 37.86 52.74 -73.92
CA ILE A 119 39.31 52.91 -73.65
C ILE A 119 39.94 51.54 -73.49
N ALA A 120 40.59 51.10 -74.57
CA ALA A 120 41.46 49.95 -74.60
C ALA A 120 42.81 50.32 -73.96
N LYS A 121 43.25 49.54 -72.97
CA LYS A 121 44.67 49.46 -72.59
C LYS A 121 45.16 48.05 -72.91
N LYS A 122 45.94 47.97 -73.98
CA LYS A 122 46.69 46.80 -74.42
C LYS A 122 47.80 46.53 -73.40
N ILE A 123 47.70 45.43 -72.66
CA ILE A 123 48.82 44.87 -71.89
C ILE A 123 49.28 43.63 -72.68
N GLU A 124 50.45 43.75 -73.27
CA GLU A 124 51.13 42.71 -74.02
C GLU A 124 51.81 41.78 -73.00
N MET A 125 51.38 40.52 -72.97
CA MET A 125 51.84 39.50 -72.01
C MET A 125 53.14 38.88 -72.49
N GLU A 126 54.15 38.82 -71.62
CA GLU A 126 55.33 37.97 -71.84
C GLU A 126 54.95 36.48 -71.74
N PRO A 127 55.57 35.59 -72.54
CA PRO A 127 55.23 34.17 -72.55
C PRO A 127 55.67 33.49 -71.24
N VAL A 128 54.70 33.11 -70.41
CA VAL A 128 54.92 32.26 -69.24
C VAL A 128 55.15 30.82 -69.71
N THR A 129 56.37 30.33 -69.54
CA THR A 129 56.72 28.92 -69.73
C THR A 129 56.11 28.07 -68.60
N PHE A 130 55.16 27.20 -68.95
CA PHE A 130 54.63 26.20 -68.02
C PHE A 130 55.68 25.13 -67.73
N VAL A 131 56.42 25.28 -66.64
CA VAL A 131 57.13 24.16 -66.02
C VAL A 131 56.09 23.29 -65.32
N LYS A 132 55.81 22.11 -65.89
CA LYS A 132 54.95 21.09 -65.29
C LYS A 132 55.51 20.78 -63.88
N PRO A 133 54.77 21.01 -62.78
CA PRO A 133 55.26 20.63 -61.45
C PRO A 133 55.45 19.11 -61.45
N LYS A 134 56.64 18.64 -61.07
CA LYS A 134 56.86 17.23 -60.72
C LYS A 134 55.83 16.86 -59.65
N THR A 135 54.85 16.02 -60.00
CA THR A 135 53.91 15.46 -59.03
C THR A 135 54.73 14.78 -57.94
N PRO A 136 54.59 15.17 -56.66
CA PRO A 136 55.17 14.40 -55.56
C PRO A 136 54.66 12.95 -55.67
N PRO A 137 55.47 11.93 -55.36
CA PRO A 137 55.00 10.57 -55.35
C PRO A 137 53.79 10.48 -54.41
N VAL A 138 52.63 10.08 -54.95
CA VAL A 138 51.43 9.85 -54.15
C VAL A 138 51.79 8.80 -53.12
N ALA A 139 51.85 9.18 -51.84
CA ALA A 139 52.10 8.26 -50.75
C ALA A 139 51.08 7.11 -50.86
N LYS A 140 51.55 5.86 -50.98
CA LYS A 140 50.67 4.69 -51.01
C LYS A 140 49.85 4.70 -49.73
N ALA A 141 48.53 4.88 -49.85
CA ALA A 141 47.63 4.88 -48.71
C ALA A 141 47.83 3.57 -47.92
N THR A 142 48.16 3.67 -46.62
CA THR A 142 48.35 2.54 -45.72
C THR A 142 47.09 2.19 -44.92
N THR A 143 46.02 2.99 -45.09
CA THR A 143 44.74 2.88 -44.40
C THR A 143 43.57 3.07 -45.37
N GLY A 144 42.37 2.67 -44.94
CA GLY A 144 41.10 3.08 -45.55
C GLY A 144 40.32 4.00 -44.61
N LYS A 145 39.37 4.76 -45.16
CA LYS A 145 38.53 5.68 -44.38
C LYS A 145 37.20 5.02 -44.01
N LEU A 146 36.82 5.08 -42.74
CA LEU A 146 35.47 4.75 -42.28
C LEU A 146 34.73 6.05 -41.94
N ILE A 147 33.53 6.19 -42.49
CA ILE A 147 32.62 7.31 -42.25
C ILE A 147 31.39 6.76 -41.52
N VAL A 148 31.08 7.30 -40.34
CA VAL A 148 29.86 6.94 -39.60
C VAL A 148 28.98 8.18 -39.46
N ARG A 149 27.71 8.03 -39.80
CA ARG A 149 26.66 9.05 -39.72
C ARG A 149 25.47 8.50 -38.96
N SER A 150 24.66 9.39 -38.40
CA SER A 150 23.45 9.04 -37.66
C SER A 150 22.34 10.06 -37.88
N ASN A 151 21.09 9.64 -37.70
CA ASN A 151 19.91 10.51 -37.62
C ASN A 151 19.87 11.34 -36.31
N VAL A 152 20.65 10.97 -35.29
CA VAL A 152 20.66 11.63 -33.99
C VAL A 152 21.98 12.35 -33.76
N ASN A 153 21.93 13.63 -33.36
CA ASN A 153 23.14 14.42 -33.12
C ASN A 153 23.85 14.01 -31.82
N GLY A 154 25.18 13.89 -31.90
CA GLY A 154 26.06 13.76 -30.74
C GLY A 154 26.08 12.39 -30.06
N ASP A 155 25.60 11.36 -30.75
CA ASP A 155 25.66 9.95 -30.36
C ASP A 155 27.07 9.38 -30.48
N MET A 156 27.44 8.49 -29.56
CA MET A 156 28.78 7.93 -29.43
C MET A 156 28.97 6.74 -30.37
N VAL A 157 30.09 6.71 -31.09
CA VAL A 157 30.50 5.60 -31.95
C VAL A 157 31.54 4.75 -31.23
N LEU A 158 31.27 3.46 -31.12
CA LEU A 158 32.20 2.44 -30.64
C LEU A 158 32.64 1.56 -31.81
N ILE A 159 33.93 1.32 -31.96
CA ILE A 159 34.47 0.41 -32.98
C ILE A 159 35.20 -0.73 -32.27
N ASN A 160 34.75 -1.95 -32.52
CA ASN A 160 35.18 -3.17 -31.82
C ASN A 160 35.10 -2.99 -30.29
N GLY A 161 34.03 -2.33 -29.81
CA GLY A 161 33.78 -2.08 -28.39
C GLY A 161 34.57 -0.92 -27.76
N LYS A 162 35.43 -0.22 -28.50
CA LYS A 162 36.18 0.94 -27.98
C LYS A 162 35.55 2.25 -28.46
N PRO A 163 35.47 3.31 -27.63
CA PRO A 163 34.92 4.59 -28.05
C PRO A 163 35.86 5.32 -29.04
N TYR A 164 35.31 5.86 -30.14
CA TYR A 164 36.05 6.60 -31.16
C TYR A 164 35.61 8.07 -31.30
N GLY A 165 34.50 8.47 -30.68
CA GLY A 165 33.99 9.84 -30.73
C GLY A 165 32.49 9.88 -31.00
N LYS A 166 31.97 11.07 -31.32
CA LYS A 166 30.55 11.26 -31.66
C LYS A 166 30.34 11.22 -33.18
N THR A 167 29.14 10.88 -33.67
CA THR A 167 28.83 11.19 -35.07
C THR A 167 28.73 12.71 -35.26
N LYS A 168 29.09 13.29 -36.40
CA LYS A 168 29.58 12.72 -37.68
C LYS A 168 31.06 12.29 -37.58
N LEU A 169 31.34 10.98 -37.57
CA LEU A 169 32.71 10.46 -37.40
C LEU A 169 33.36 10.17 -38.76
N GLU A 170 34.62 10.55 -38.92
CA GLU A 170 35.50 10.09 -40.01
C GLU A 170 36.83 9.64 -39.41
N VAL A 171 37.22 8.39 -39.66
CA VAL A 171 38.43 7.81 -39.09
C VAL A 171 39.18 6.95 -40.11
N ASN A 172 40.51 7.05 -40.13
CA ASN A 172 41.35 6.19 -40.96
C ASN A 172 41.75 4.95 -40.17
N LEU A 173 41.47 3.78 -40.72
CA LEU A 173 41.70 2.48 -40.09
C LEU A 173 42.52 1.57 -41.01
N LYS A 174 43.25 0.63 -40.42
CA LYS A 174 43.91 -0.43 -41.20
C LYS A 174 42.87 -1.27 -41.93
N PRO A 175 43.19 -1.85 -43.09
CA PRO A 175 42.27 -2.75 -43.77
C PRO A 175 41.85 -3.91 -42.86
N GLY A 176 40.55 -4.22 -42.84
CA GLY A 176 40.00 -5.23 -41.94
C GLY A 176 38.50 -5.06 -41.73
N ARG A 177 37.90 -6.04 -41.04
CA ARG A 177 36.50 -6.01 -40.64
C ARG A 177 36.35 -5.33 -39.28
N TYR A 178 35.39 -4.41 -39.17
CA TYR A 178 35.12 -3.66 -37.96
C TYR A 178 33.64 -3.80 -37.60
N ASN A 179 33.38 -4.08 -36.33
CA ASN A 179 32.05 -3.97 -35.73
C ASN A 179 31.89 -2.55 -35.20
N VAL A 180 30.78 -1.91 -35.54
CA VAL A 180 30.48 -0.52 -35.18
C VAL A 180 29.17 -0.51 -34.41
N GLU A 181 29.19 0.10 -33.24
CA GLU A 181 28.00 0.41 -32.45
C GLU A 181 27.86 1.93 -32.37
N VAL A 182 26.63 2.42 -32.49
CA VAL A 182 26.29 3.84 -32.33
C VAL A 182 25.23 3.94 -31.24
N ALA A 183 25.55 4.62 -30.15
CA ALA A 183 24.77 4.62 -28.92
C ALA A 183 24.55 6.04 -28.39
N LYS A 184 23.35 6.31 -27.85
CA LYS A 184 23.04 7.54 -27.14
C LYS A 184 22.01 7.28 -26.04
N PRO A 185 22.16 7.87 -24.84
CA PRO A 185 21.08 7.91 -23.85
C PRO A 185 19.80 8.47 -24.49
N GLY A 186 18.68 7.82 -24.25
CA GLY A 186 17.38 8.12 -24.87
C GLY A 186 17.04 7.27 -26.09
N TYR A 187 17.98 6.47 -26.62
CA TYR A 187 17.82 5.78 -27.89
C TYR A 187 18.32 4.33 -27.87
N VAL A 188 17.70 3.47 -28.69
CA VAL A 188 18.16 2.10 -28.95
C VAL A 188 19.49 2.15 -29.72
N SER A 189 20.55 1.50 -29.19
CA SER A 189 21.85 1.44 -29.86
C SER A 189 21.75 0.73 -31.22
N TRP A 190 22.32 1.34 -32.26
CA TRP A 190 22.45 0.73 -33.57
C TRP A 190 23.76 -0.07 -33.66
N LYS A 191 23.72 -1.27 -34.26
CA LYS A 191 24.91 -2.11 -34.47
C LYS A 191 25.03 -2.52 -35.94
N GLY A 192 26.25 -2.44 -36.48
CA GLY A 192 26.56 -2.88 -37.83
C GLY A 192 28.02 -3.34 -37.95
N ALA A 193 28.36 -3.90 -39.10
CA ALA A 193 29.74 -4.28 -39.41
C ALA A 193 30.10 -3.86 -40.83
N THR A 194 31.36 -3.48 -41.04
CA THR A 194 31.85 -3.12 -42.37
C THR A 194 33.30 -3.51 -42.55
N ASN A 195 33.70 -3.73 -43.80
CA ASN A 195 35.09 -3.91 -44.17
C ASN A 195 35.68 -2.57 -44.59
N VAL A 196 36.82 -2.23 -44.01
CA VAL A 196 37.65 -1.12 -44.47
C VAL A 196 38.70 -1.67 -45.44
N TYR A 197 38.78 -1.08 -46.62
CA TYR A 197 39.73 -1.46 -47.66
C TYR A 197 40.78 -0.37 -47.86
N LEU A 198 42.00 -0.74 -48.26
CA LEU A 198 43.12 0.16 -48.47
C LEU A 198 42.75 1.27 -49.49
N GLY A 199 42.93 2.54 -49.10
CA GLY A 199 42.66 3.70 -49.96
C GLY A 199 41.19 3.93 -50.34
N LYS A 200 40.25 3.12 -49.83
CA LYS A 200 38.81 3.28 -50.08
C LYS A 200 38.11 3.91 -48.89
N SER A 201 36.94 4.51 -49.15
CA SER A 201 36.03 4.97 -48.11
C SER A 201 34.86 3.99 -47.96
N SER A 202 34.57 3.59 -46.72
CA SER A 202 33.39 2.82 -46.35
C SER A 202 32.48 3.71 -45.50
N ALA A 203 31.18 3.71 -45.75
CA ALA A 203 30.21 4.50 -45.00
C ALA A 203 29.20 3.60 -44.29
N LEU A 204 28.88 3.94 -43.04
CA LEU A 204 27.76 3.38 -42.29
C LEU A 204 26.84 4.52 -41.84
N VAL A 205 25.54 4.31 -42.00
CA VAL A 205 24.50 5.22 -41.53
C VAL A 205 23.69 4.49 -40.47
N ALA A 206 23.80 4.95 -39.24
CA ALA A 206 23.00 4.48 -38.12
C ALA A 206 21.64 5.20 -38.12
N SER A 207 20.59 4.45 -37.78
CA SER A 207 19.27 5.01 -37.46
C SER A 207 18.92 4.57 -36.05
N LEU A 208 18.88 5.51 -35.12
CA LEU A 208 18.56 5.32 -33.71
C LEU A 208 17.08 5.65 -33.49
N GLU A 209 16.37 4.76 -32.81
CA GLU A 209 14.98 4.95 -32.39
C GLU A 209 14.93 5.43 -30.93
N GLU A 210 14.08 6.41 -30.62
CA GLU A 210 13.89 6.88 -29.23
C GLU A 210 13.18 5.83 -28.40
N TYR A 211 13.60 5.69 -27.14
CA TYR A 211 12.75 5.03 -26.16
C TYR A 211 11.54 5.92 -25.90
N THR A 212 10.34 5.34 -25.88
CA THR A 212 9.08 6.05 -25.61
C THR A 212 8.45 5.64 -24.29
N SER A 213 8.96 4.57 -23.68
CA SER A 213 8.55 4.03 -22.41
C SER A 213 9.75 3.82 -21.50
N VAL A 214 9.50 3.86 -20.21
CA VAL A 214 10.47 3.54 -19.18
C VAL A 214 10.66 2.01 -19.15
N GLU A 215 11.90 1.54 -19.10
CA GLU A 215 12.19 0.10 -18.97
C GLU A 215 13.39 -0.08 -18.02
N TYR A 216 13.17 -0.76 -16.90
CA TYR A 216 14.23 -1.20 -15.99
C TYR A 216 14.37 -2.72 -16.05
N ARG A 217 15.61 -3.19 -16.21
CA ARG A 217 15.93 -4.61 -16.17
C ARG A 217 17.24 -4.85 -15.44
N ASP A 218 17.21 -5.66 -14.38
CA ASP A 218 18.39 -6.17 -13.67
C ASP A 218 19.44 -5.07 -13.35
N GLY A 219 19.03 -4.01 -12.63
CA GLY A 219 19.93 -2.91 -12.25
C GLY A 219 20.09 -1.80 -13.29
N GLN A 220 19.54 -1.95 -14.50
CA GLN A 220 19.78 -1.02 -15.61
C GLN A 220 18.50 -0.38 -16.14
N TRP A 221 18.43 0.95 -16.07
CA TRP A 221 17.43 1.73 -16.81
C TRP A 221 17.83 1.82 -18.28
N ARG A 222 17.02 1.25 -19.16
CA ARG A 222 17.23 1.32 -20.61
C ARG A 222 16.83 2.69 -21.11
N GLY A 223 17.65 3.26 -21.99
CA GLY A 223 17.37 4.57 -22.57
C GLY A 223 17.51 5.75 -21.64
N GLY A 224 17.84 5.61 -20.36
CA GLY A 224 17.96 6.74 -19.43
C GLY A 224 16.66 7.52 -19.20
N ILE A 225 15.53 7.04 -19.70
CA ILE A 225 14.20 7.57 -19.42
C ILE A 225 13.76 7.01 -18.07
N SER A 226 13.42 7.88 -17.13
CA SER A 226 13.12 7.52 -15.75
C SER A 226 11.81 8.12 -15.23
N THR A 227 11.05 8.77 -16.11
CA THR A 227 9.73 9.33 -15.84
C THR A 227 8.82 9.00 -17.02
N GLY A 228 7.60 8.54 -16.74
CA GLY A 228 6.64 8.06 -17.75
C GLY A 228 6.12 6.66 -17.44
N GLU A 229 5.32 6.10 -18.34
CA GLU A 229 4.80 4.72 -18.22
C GLU A 229 5.87 3.70 -18.59
N GLY A 230 5.88 2.55 -17.91
CA GLY A 230 6.90 1.55 -18.19
C GLY A 230 6.83 0.26 -17.39
N THR A 231 7.91 -0.50 -17.47
CA THR A 231 8.10 -1.75 -16.74
C THR A 231 9.39 -1.74 -15.92
N TYR A 232 9.35 -2.44 -14.80
CA TYR A 232 10.49 -2.72 -13.94
C TYR A 232 10.53 -4.23 -13.72
N ILE A 233 11.65 -4.86 -14.08
CA ILE A 233 11.89 -6.29 -13.88
C ILE A 233 13.22 -6.44 -13.16
N GLU A 234 13.18 -6.99 -11.96
CA GLU A 234 14.37 -7.26 -11.15
C GLU A 234 14.78 -8.73 -11.21
N SER A 235 16.06 -8.98 -10.97
CA SER A 235 16.68 -10.30 -11.01
C SER A 235 16.07 -11.32 -10.03
N ASP A 236 15.42 -10.86 -8.96
CA ASP A 236 14.70 -11.74 -8.04
C ASP A 236 13.35 -12.21 -8.58
N GLY A 237 12.89 -11.64 -9.70
CA GLY A 237 11.59 -11.91 -10.34
C GLY A 237 10.50 -10.90 -9.99
N THR A 238 10.83 -9.82 -9.27
CA THR A 238 9.90 -8.71 -9.02
C THR A 238 9.58 -7.99 -10.32
N GLU A 239 8.29 -7.81 -10.59
CA GLU A 239 7.79 -7.16 -11.80
C GLU A 239 6.84 -6.02 -11.42
N TYR A 240 7.09 -4.81 -11.92
CA TYR A 240 6.18 -3.68 -11.84
C TYR A 240 5.82 -3.14 -13.23
N THR A 241 4.57 -2.75 -13.41
CA THR A 241 4.08 -2.03 -14.60
C THR A 241 3.26 -0.83 -14.15
N GLY A 242 3.59 0.36 -14.64
CA GLY A 242 2.88 1.59 -14.30
C GLY A 242 3.72 2.84 -14.52
N SER A 243 3.31 3.93 -13.88
CA SER A 243 3.98 5.22 -14.03
C SER A 243 5.22 5.35 -13.13
N PHE A 244 6.21 6.05 -13.64
CA PHE A 244 7.44 6.40 -12.94
C PHE A 244 7.61 7.91 -12.87
N VAL A 245 8.17 8.39 -11.77
CA VAL A 245 8.70 9.75 -11.64
C VAL A 245 10.08 9.67 -11.00
N ASN A 246 11.11 10.12 -11.71
CA ASN A 246 12.49 10.11 -11.23
C ASN A 246 12.93 8.74 -10.68
N LYS A 247 12.65 7.67 -11.43
CA LYS A 247 12.93 6.25 -11.08
C LYS A 247 12.04 5.64 -9.99
N LEU A 248 11.17 6.41 -9.35
CA LEU A 248 10.25 5.92 -8.32
C LEU A 248 8.92 5.52 -8.95
N PHE A 249 8.30 4.46 -8.43
CA PHE A 249 6.91 4.13 -8.76
C PHE A 249 5.99 5.28 -8.34
N HIS A 250 5.07 5.67 -9.22
CA HIS A 250 4.19 6.80 -9.01
C HIS A 250 2.88 6.60 -9.77
N GLY A 251 1.80 7.28 -9.38
CA GLY A 251 0.56 7.27 -10.14
C GLY A 251 -0.11 5.90 -10.08
N LYS A 252 -0.60 5.38 -11.20
CA LYS A 252 -1.22 4.04 -11.22
C LYS A 252 -0.17 3.00 -11.59
N GLY A 253 -0.19 1.87 -10.88
CA GLY A 253 0.69 0.76 -11.23
C GLY A 253 0.37 -0.51 -10.48
N ALA A 254 0.92 -1.62 -10.98
CA ALA A 254 0.81 -2.93 -10.38
C ALA A 254 2.20 -3.55 -10.22
N ILE A 255 2.46 -4.10 -9.04
CA ILE A 255 3.67 -4.87 -8.72
C ILE A 255 3.30 -6.32 -8.38
N ARG A 256 4.18 -7.24 -8.76
CA ARG A 256 4.12 -8.65 -8.40
C ARG A 256 5.49 -9.07 -7.88
N TYR A 257 5.50 -9.69 -6.71
CA TYR A 257 6.68 -10.24 -6.10
C TYR A 257 6.75 -11.77 -6.30
N PRO A 258 7.96 -12.36 -6.29
CA PRO A 258 8.15 -13.81 -6.44
C PRO A 258 7.52 -14.65 -5.33
N ASP A 259 7.38 -14.08 -4.12
CA ASP A 259 6.77 -14.73 -2.96
C ASP A 259 5.23 -14.78 -3.03
N GLY A 260 4.64 -14.22 -4.10
CA GLY A 260 3.21 -14.20 -4.34
C GLY A 260 2.51 -12.92 -3.91
N ILE A 261 3.20 -11.99 -3.22
CA ILE A 261 2.63 -10.67 -2.88
C ILE A 261 2.34 -9.90 -4.18
N LYS A 262 1.16 -9.28 -4.26
CA LYS A 262 0.75 -8.48 -5.42
C LYS A 262 0.05 -7.22 -4.95
N TYR A 263 0.38 -6.08 -5.54
CA TYR A 263 -0.36 -4.85 -5.33
C TYR A 263 -0.74 -4.21 -6.66
N SER A 264 -1.94 -3.66 -6.73
CA SER A 264 -2.43 -2.87 -7.87
C SER A 264 -3.17 -1.66 -7.33
N GLY A 265 -2.71 -0.45 -7.62
CA GLY A 265 -3.29 0.75 -7.04
C GLY A 265 -2.51 2.02 -7.32
N ASP A 266 -2.73 3.01 -6.46
CA ASP A 266 -2.02 4.29 -6.47
C ASP A 266 -0.64 4.20 -5.80
N TRP A 267 0.32 4.91 -6.36
CA TRP A 267 1.69 4.99 -5.90
C TRP A 267 2.09 6.44 -5.73
N PHE A 268 2.87 6.71 -4.69
CA PHE A 268 3.49 8.02 -4.47
C PHE A 268 4.90 7.83 -3.93
N GLU A 269 5.90 8.34 -4.65
CA GLU A 269 7.32 8.27 -4.29
C GLU A 269 7.79 6.84 -3.90
N GLY A 270 7.39 5.84 -4.69
CA GLY A 270 7.79 4.45 -4.49
C GLY A 270 6.99 3.68 -3.45
N LYS A 271 5.99 4.30 -2.81
CA LYS A 271 5.15 3.68 -1.79
C LYS A 271 3.72 3.49 -2.26
N MET A 272 3.04 2.48 -1.74
CA MET A 272 1.60 2.32 -1.90
C MET A 272 0.88 3.49 -1.24
N HIS A 273 -0.04 4.09 -1.98
CA HIS A 273 -0.79 5.27 -1.58
C HIS A 273 -2.21 5.19 -2.15
N GLY A 274 -3.08 6.15 -1.81
CA GLY A 274 -4.38 6.30 -2.47
C GLY A 274 -5.25 5.05 -2.36
N GLN A 275 -5.84 4.59 -3.46
CA GLN A 275 -6.69 3.40 -3.47
C GLN A 275 -5.97 2.22 -4.13
N GLY A 276 -6.14 1.01 -3.60
CA GLY A 276 -5.53 -0.17 -4.19
C GLY A 276 -6.08 -1.49 -3.67
N SER A 277 -5.51 -2.57 -4.23
CA SER A 277 -5.74 -3.94 -3.83
C SER A 277 -4.39 -4.60 -3.56
N LEU A 278 -4.18 -5.09 -2.34
CA LEU A 278 -3.00 -5.85 -1.91
C LEU A 278 -3.41 -7.30 -1.66
N THR A 279 -2.75 -8.25 -2.31
CA THR A 279 -2.78 -9.66 -1.95
C THR A 279 -1.46 -10.01 -1.28
N LEU A 280 -1.52 -10.53 -0.06
CA LEU A 280 -0.37 -10.98 0.72
C LEU A 280 0.00 -12.43 0.38
N ALA A 281 1.23 -12.83 0.70
CA ALA A 281 1.73 -14.18 0.44
C ALA A 281 0.91 -15.28 1.14
N ASN A 282 0.32 -14.96 2.29
CA ASN A 282 -0.55 -15.88 3.04
C ASN A 282 -1.95 -16.03 2.43
N GLY A 283 -2.29 -15.27 1.39
CA GLY A 283 -3.60 -15.28 0.73
C GLY A 283 -4.57 -14.21 1.25
N ASP A 284 -4.22 -13.45 2.28
CA ASP A 284 -5.03 -12.31 2.72
C ASP A 284 -5.12 -11.26 1.61
N VAL A 285 -6.28 -10.63 1.47
CA VAL A 285 -6.55 -9.60 0.46
C VAL A 285 -7.11 -8.36 1.14
N TYR A 286 -6.45 -7.23 0.95
CA TYR A 286 -6.97 -5.93 1.36
C TYR A 286 -7.34 -5.09 0.14
N ILE A 287 -8.54 -4.52 0.14
CA ILE A 287 -9.02 -3.58 -0.87
C ILE A 287 -9.47 -2.32 -0.15
N GLY A 288 -8.85 -1.19 -0.47
CA GLY A 288 -9.18 0.08 0.17
C GLY A 288 -8.08 1.11 0.07
N GLY A 289 -8.07 2.02 1.04
CA GLY A 289 -7.12 3.11 1.08
C GLY A 289 -5.74 2.73 1.65
N PHE A 290 -4.71 3.40 1.13
CA PHE A 290 -3.32 3.25 1.53
C PHE A 290 -2.66 4.60 1.79
N ARG A 291 -1.74 4.64 2.74
CA ARG A 291 -0.84 5.77 2.97
C ARG A 291 0.50 5.28 3.48
N ASP A 292 1.57 5.61 2.76
CA ASP A 292 2.94 5.25 3.14
C ASP A 292 3.08 3.74 3.43
N ASP A 293 2.61 2.92 2.48
CA ASP A 293 2.60 1.45 2.54
C ASP A 293 1.65 0.82 3.59
N GLN A 294 0.86 1.62 4.33
CA GLN A 294 -0.06 1.11 5.36
C GLN A 294 -1.52 1.26 4.95
N PHE A 295 -2.38 0.35 5.40
CA PHE A 295 -3.84 0.50 5.27
C PHE A 295 -4.29 1.79 5.96
N ASN A 296 -5.06 2.61 5.24
CA ASN A 296 -5.47 3.92 5.70
C ASN A 296 -6.75 4.40 5.00
N GLY A 297 -7.75 4.84 5.76
CA GLY A 297 -9.07 5.19 5.23
C GLY A 297 -9.98 3.97 5.14
N ASP A 298 -11.07 4.09 4.37
CA ASP A 298 -12.04 3.00 4.20
C ASP A 298 -11.40 1.81 3.47
N GLY A 299 -11.70 0.60 3.94
CA GLY A 299 -11.25 -0.62 3.28
C GLY A 299 -11.76 -1.90 3.91
N THR A 300 -11.54 -2.99 3.18
CA THR A 300 -11.95 -4.35 3.55
C THR A 300 -10.75 -5.27 3.47
N LEU A 301 -10.46 -5.97 4.56
CA LEU A 301 -9.50 -7.07 4.64
C LEU A 301 -10.27 -8.40 4.64
N THR A 302 -10.09 -9.20 3.60
CA THR A 302 -10.52 -10.60 3.55
C THR A 302 -9.33 -11.48 3.87
N LYS A 303 -9.40 -12.20 4.98
CA LYS A 303 -8.39 -13.15 5.43
C LYS A 303 -8.45 -14.43 4.59
N ALA A 304 -7.33 -15.13 4.48
CA ALA A 304 -7.25 -16.41 3.77
C ALA A 304 -8.15 -17.50 4.40
N ASN A 305 -8.44 -17.39 5.71
CA ASN A 305 -9.37 -18.27 6.43
C ASN A 305 -10.86 -17.97 6.11
N GLY A 306 -11.16 -16.88 5.40
CA GLY A 306 -12.51 -16.45 5.04
C GLY A 306 -13.08 -15.33 5.91
N ASP A 307 -12.40 -14.92 6.98
CA ASP A 307 -12.85 -13.82 7.82
C ASP A 307 -12.76 -12.48 7.09
N ILE A 308 -13.71 -11.60 7.36
CA ILE A 308 -13.84 -10.31 6.68
C ILE A 308 -13.89 -9.19 7.72
N PHE A 309 -12.94 -8.27 7.64
CA PHE A 309 -12.89 -7.03 8.41
C PHE A 309 -13.17 -5.86 7.48
N SER A 310 -14.13 -5.01 7.80
CA SER A 310 -14.47 -3.84 6.99
C SER A 310 -14.66 -2.60 7.85
N GLY A 311 -14.22 -1.44 7.39
CA GLY A 311 -14.41 -0.17 8.10
C GLY A 311 -13.26 0.79 7.85
N PHE A 312 -13.02 1.69 8.81
CA PHE A 312 -12.01 2.73 8.68
C PHE A 312 -10.66 2.31 9.28
N TRP A 313 -9.59 2.45 8.50
CA TRP A 313 -8.24 2.02 8.88
C TRP A 313 -7.35 3.21 9.18
N VAL A 314 -6.53 3.10 10.23
CA VAL A 314 -5.52 4.07 10.60
C VAL A 314 -4.23 3.34 10.91
N LYS A 315 -3.20 3.58 10.10
CA LYS A 315 -1.86 2.99 10.27
C LYS A 315 -1.88 1.47 10.42
N GLY A 316 -2.61 0.81 9.52
CA GLY A 316 -2.71 -0.66 9.49
C GLY A 316 -3.69 -1.27 10.50
N ALA A 317 -4.44 -0.47 11.27
CA ALA A 317 -5.40 -0.96 12.26
C ALA A 317 -6.81 -0.38 12.03
N LEU A 318 -7.83 -1.21 12.17
CA LEU A 318 -9.23 -0.84 12.15
C LEU A 318 -9.57 0.03 13.37
N ASN A 319 -10.20 1.17 13.12
CA ASN A 319 -10.50 2.20 14.11
C ASN A 319 -11.81 2.91 13.74
N GLY A 320 -12.62 3.27 14.73
CA GLY A 320 -13.95 3.83 14.49
C GLY A 320 -14.93 2.75 14.04
N ASP A 321 -15.96 3.13 13.29
CA ASP A 321 -17.01 2.19 12.91
C ASP A 321 -16.53 1.15 11.89
N GLY A 322 -16.97 -0.09 12.09
CA GLY A 322 -16.64 -1.21 11.21
C GLY A 322 -17.47 -2.46 11.49
N SER A 323 -17.07 -3.55 10.83
CA SER A 323 -17.67 -4.86 11.00
C SER A 323 -16.62 -5.97 10.91
N LEU A 324 -16.87 -7.05 11.64
CA LEU A 324 -16.19 -8.34 11.49
C LEU A 324 -17.24 -9.40 11.15
N THR A 325 -16.99 -10.19 10.11
CA THR A 325 -17.72 -11.43 9.84
C THR A 325 -16.72 -12.57 9.78
N THR A 326 -16.81 -13.54 10.68
CA THR A 326 -15.97 -14.73 10.62
C THR A 326 -16.60 -15.78 9.71
N ARG A 327 -15.78 -16.68 9.17
CA ARG A 327 -16.28 -17.80 8.36
C ARG A 327 -17.24 -18.70 9.16
N GLU A 328 -17.02 -18.83 10.47
CA GLU A 328 -17.84 -19.62 11.38
C GLU A 328 -19.20 -18.97 11.69
N GLY A 329 -19.44 -17.72 11.23
CA GLY A 329 -20.73 -17.04 11.33
C GLY A 329 -20.84 -16.03 12.47
N LEU A 330 -19.74 -15.72 13.17
CA LEU A 330 -19.73 -14.62 14.14
C LEU A 330 -19.80 -13.30 13.38
N LEU A 331 -20.72 -12.43 13.77
CA LEU A 331 -20.92 -11.11 13.17
C LEU A 331 -20.81 -10.04 14.26
N TYR A 332 -19.91 -9.10 14.07
CA TYR A 332 -19.83 -7.88 14.87
C TYR A 332 -20.04 -6.66 13.98
N VAL A 333 -20.85 -5.71 14.45
CA VAL A 333 -21.01 -4.38 13.84
C VAL A 333 -20.93 -3.33 14.95
N GLY A 334 -19.95 -2.44 14.88
CA GLY A 334 -19.74 -1.47 15.95
C GLY A 334 -18.41 -0.74 15.84
N GLY A 335 -18.01 -0.13 16.94
CA GLY A 335 -16.75 0.60 17.01
C GLY A 335 -15.53 -0.30 17.22
N PHE A 336 -14.40 0.15 16.69
CA PHE A 336 -13.08 -0.45 16.86
C PHE A 336 -12.09 0.58 17.41
N ALA A 337 -11.15 0.11 18.22
CA ALA A 337 -9.97 0.86 18.63
C ALA A 337 -8.76 -0.07 18.56
N ASP A 338 -7.79 0.26 17.69
CA ASP A 338 -6.62 -0.57 17.43
C ASP A 338 -6.97 -2.05 17.19
N ASN A 339 -7.94 -2.27 16.30
CA ASN A 339 -8.53 -3.55 15.92
C ASN A 339 -9.37 -4.30 16.99
N LEU A 340 -9.52 -3.75 18.20
CA LEU A 340 -10.37 -4.36 19.24
C LEU A 340 -11.76 -3.73 19.24
N PHE A 341 -12.80 -4.52 19.57
CA PHE A 341 -14.15 -3.97 19.76
C PHE A 341 -14.14 -2.89 20.84
N HIS A 342 -14.78 -1.76 20.55
CA HIS A 342 -14.76 -0.58 21.40
C HIS A 342 -15.99 0.30 21.17
N GLY A 343 -16.48 0.96 22.21
CA GLY A 343 -17.68 1.80 22.08
C GLY A 343 -18.95 0.97 21.93
N GLN A 344 -19.98 1.46 21.23
CA GLN A 344 -21.20 0.67 21.03
C GLN A 344 -21.00 -0.37 19.92
N GLY A 345 -21.64 -1.53 20.07
CA GLY A 345 -21.67 -2.55 19.04
C GLY A 345 -22.74 -3.61 19.26
N ASP A 346 -22.97 -4.35 18.19
CA ASP A 346 -23.86 -5.49 18.08
C ASP A 346 -23.02 -6.72 17.73
N LEU A 347 -23.08 -7.77 18.55
CA LEU A 347 -22.35 -9.02 18.37
C LEU A 347 -23.33 -10.19 18.30
N THR A 348 -23.36 -10.88 17.17
CA THR A 348 -24.12 -12.11 16.98
C THR A 348 -23.17 -13.29 16.86
N TYR A 349 -23.40 -14.32 17.67
CA TYR A 349 -22.64 -15.56 17.65
C TYR A 349 -23.30 -16.60 16.73
N PRO A 350 -22.53 -17.61 16.26
CA PRO A 350 -23.07 -18.68 15.42
C PRO A 350 -24.17 -19.53 16.09
N ASP A 351 -24.18 -19.61 17.42
CA ASP A 351 -25.18 -20.35 18.20
C ASP A 351 -26.51 -19.57 18.36
N GLY A 352 -26.58 -18.33 17.85
CA GLY A 352 -27.74 -17.44 17.99
C GLY A 352 -27.69 -16.54 19.23
N ARG A 353 -26.66 -16.65 20.07
CA ARG A 353 -26.41 -15.68 21.14
C ARG A 353 -26.16 -14.31 20.54
N HIS A 354 -26.63 -13.28 21.22
CA HIS A 354 -26.58 -11.91 20.74
C HIS A 354 -26.25 -10.95 21.89
N TYR A 355 -25.40 -9.96 21.63
CA TYR A 355 -25.10 -8.89 22.56
C TYR A 355 -25.24 -7.53 21.86
N ASP A 356 -26.07 -6.67 22.42
CA ASP A 356 -26.19 -5.25 22.05
C ASP A 356 -25.72 -4.41 23.24
N GLY A 357 -24.61 -3.70 23.09
CA GLY A 357 -24.11 -2.87 24.18
C GLY A 357 -22.73 -2.29 23.93
N SER A 358 -22.08 -1.88 25.03
CA SER A 358 -20.78 -1.23 24.96
C SER A 358 -19.62 -2.24 25.10
N PHE A 359 -18.52 -1.93 24.45
CA PHE A 359 -17.29 -2.70 24.44
C PHE A 359 -16.11 -1.84 24.90
N SER A 360 -15.15 -2.47 25.56
CA SER A 360 -13.87 -1.88 25.88
C SER A 360 -12.79 -2.94 25.81
N ASN A 361 -11.74 -2.70 25.00
CA ASN A 361 -10.62 -3.62 24.78
C ASN A 361 -11.10 -5.04 24.41
N GLY A 362 -12.10 -5.12 23.53
CA GLY A 362 -12.65 -6.40 23.07
C GLY A 362 -13.68 -7.05 23.99
N LYS A 363 -13.90 -6.53 25.21
CA LYS A 363 -14.82 -7.15 26.19
C LYS A 363 -16.09 -6.36 26.35
N TYR A 364 -17.18 -7.03 26.71
CA TYR A 364 -18.41 -6.35 27.16
C TYR A 364 -18.09 -5.42 28.32
N HIS A 365 -18.62 -4.20 28.24
CA HIS A 365 -18.37 -3.15 29.22
C HIS A 365 -19.56 -2.19 29.27
N GLY A 366 -19.69 -1.39 30.33
CA GLY A 366 -20.72 -0.36 30.38
C GLY A 366 -22.12 -0.95 30.45
N LYS A 367 -23.05 -0.54 29.60
CA LYS A 367 -24.43 -1.08 29.57
C LYS A 367 -24.61 -1.96 28.34
N GLY A 368 -25.38 -3.02 28.47
CA GLY A 368 -25.76 -3.88 27.35
C GLY A 368 -26.88 -4.85 27.68
N VAL A 369 -27.27 -5.59 26.65
CA VAL A 369 -28.24 -6.67 26.68
C VAL A 369 -27.61 -7.88 26.02
N GLU A 370 -27.47 -8.96 26.76
CA GLU A 370 -27.05 -10.27 26.25
C GLU A 370 -28.27 -11.18 26.17
N THR A 371 -28.54 -11.75 25.00
CA THR A 371 -29.58 -12.74 24.76
C THR A 371 -28.90 -14.06 24.41
N PHE A 372 -29.17 -15.10 25.19
CA PHE A 372 -28.63 -16.44 25.02
C PHE A 372 -29.43 -17.23 23.98
N ALA A 373 -28.84 -18.29 23.44
CA ALA A 373 -29.45 -19.16 22.43
C ALA A 373 -30.75 -19.83 22.92
N ASP A 374 -30.90 -20.05 24.22
CA ASP A 374 -32.11 -20.60 24.86
C ASP A 374 -33.21 -19.55 25.11
N GLY A 375 -32.95 -18.28 24.79
CA GLY A 375 -33.86 -17.15 25.00
C GLY A 375 -33.73 -16.48 26.37
N LYS A 376 -32.84 -16.93 27.25
CA LYS A 376 -32.48 -16.20 28.47
C LYS A 376 -31.87 -14.86 28.10
N GLN A 377 -32.12 -13.84 28.91
CA GLN A 377 -31.60 -12.51 28.65
C GLN A 377 -31.04 -11.89 29.92
N TYR A 378 -29.90 -11.21 29.81
CA TYR A 378 -29.40 -10.28 30.81
C TYR A 378 -29.44 -8.87 30.26
N SER A 379 -30.03 -7.93 30.99
CA SER A 379 -29.97 -6.49 30.68
C SER A 379 -29.38 -5.76 31.88
N GLY A 380 -28.26 -5.08 31.71
CA GLY A 380 -27.58 -4.47 32.85
C GLY A 380 -26.22 -3.89 32.54
N GLN A 381 -25.39 -3.79 33.59
CA GLN A 381 -24.03 -3.29 33.46
C GLN A 381 -23.03 -4.45 33.32
N PHE A 382 -21.96 -4.18 32.58
CA PHE A 382 -20.86 -5.11 32.35
C PHE A 382 -19.54 -4.46 32.78
N MET A 383 -18.65 -5.27 33.33
CA MET A 383 -17.27 -4.90 33.62
C MET A 383 -16.36 -6.07 33.23
N ASP A 384 -15.48 -5.81 32.27
CA ASP A 384 -14.49 -6.76 31.73
C ASP A 384 -15.10 -8.11 31.33
N GLY A 385 -16.24 -8.08 30.63
CA GLY A 385 -16.93 -9.28 30.15
C GLY A 385 -17.88 -9.93 31.16
N THR A 386 -18.00 -9.40 32.38
CA THR A 386 -18.84 -10.00 33.43
C THR A 386 -20.00 -9.09 33.84
N TYR A 387 -21.13 -9.69 34.23
CA TYR A 387 -22.24 -8.94 34.80
C TYR A 387 -21.79 -8.19 36.05
N HIS A 388 -22.10 -6.90 36.10
CA HIS A 388 -21.72 -6.00 37.15
C HIS A 388 -22.81 -4.97 37.41
N GLY A 389 -22.70 -4.20 38.50
CA GLY A 389 -23.61 -3.09 38.76
C GLY A 389 -25.07 -3.52 38.81
N HIS A 390 -26.00 -2.69 38.34
CA HIS A 390 -27.42 -3.05 38.33
C HIS A 390 -27.80 -3.78 37.04
N GLY A 391 -28.61 -4.83 37.16
CA GLY A 391 -29.14 -5.57 36.01
C GLY A 391 -30.39 -6.40 36.33
N GLU A 392 -30.94 -7.01 35.29
CA GLU A 392 -32.07 -7.94 35.29
C GLU A 392 -31.75 -9.15 34.42
N ILE A 393 -31.92 -10.36 34.96
CA ILE A 393 -32.01 -11.60 34.20
C ILE A 393 -33.49 -11.87 33.93
N LEU A 394 -33.86 -12.15 32.68
CA LEU A 394 -35.14 -12.67 32.25
C LEU A 394 -34.94 -14.08 31.72
N ASN A 395 -35.55 -15.06 32.37
CA ASN A 395 -35.51 -16.45 31.93
C ASN A 395 -36.61 -16.71 30.87
N PRO A 396 -36.45 -17.72 29.99
CA PRO A 396 -37.44 -18.03 28.94
C PRO A 396 -38.86 -18.33 29.47
N ASN A 397 -38.96 -18.85 30.70
CA ASN A 397 -40.23 -19.09 31.37
C ASN A 397 -40.94 -17.81 31.87
N GLY A 398 -40.36 -16.63 31.68
CA GLY A 398 -40.89 -15.34 32.13
C GLY A 398 -40.48 -14.92 33.54
N SER A 399 -39.79 -15.78 34.30
CA SER A 399 -39.25 -15.42 35.61
C SER A 399 -38.09 -14.43 35.50
N LYS A 400 -37.93 -13.56 36.52
CA LYS A 400 -36.96 -12.46 36.50
C LYS A 400 -36.16 -12.35 37.79
N ILE A 401 -34.87 -12.03 37.67
CA ILE A 401 -33.98 -11.71 38.79
C ILE A 401 -33.41 -10.32 38.56
N SER A 402 -33.78 -9.33 39.37
CA SER A 402 -33.26 -7.97 39.27
C SER A 402 -32.50 -7.58 40.54
N GLY A 403 -31.37 -6.89 40.40
CA GLY A 403 -30.54 -6.54 41.55
C GLY A 403 -29.18 -5.99 41.17
N THR A 404 -28.28 -5.96 42.15
CA THR A 404 -26.87 -5.67 41.91
C THR A 404 -26.13 -6.97 41.59
N PHE A 405 -25.20 -6.95 40.64
CA PHE A 405 -24.35 -8.06 40.23
C PHE A 405 -22.89 -7.74 40.52
N LYS A 406 -22.12 -8.77 40.90
CA LYS A 406 -20.68 -8.71 41.09
C LYS A 406 -20.06 -10.02 40.64
N PHE A 407 -19.10 -9.95 39.71
CA PHE A 407 -18.43 -11.13 39.13
C PHE A 407 -19.43 -12.14 38.54
N GLY A 408 -20.41 -11.66 37.77
CA GLY A 408 -21.39 -12.52 37.11
C GLY A 408 -22.58 -12.97 37.99
N LYS A 409 -22.54 -12.74 39.31
CA LYS A 409 -23.54 -13.27 40.25
C LYS A 409 -24.34 -12.15 40.93
N PRO A 410 -25.61 -12.38 41.29
CA PRO A 410 -26.35 -11.48 42.16
C PRO A 410 -25.56 -11.19 43.45
N TYR A 411 -25.65 -9.96 43.95
CA TYR A 411 -24.94 -9.48 45.12
C TYR A 411 -25.83 -8.60 45.99
N GLY A 412 -25.85 -8.88 47.30
CA GLY A 412 -26.63 -8.12 48.26
C GLY A 412 -28.12 -8.48 48.16
N LYS A 413 -28.97 -7.49 47.88
CA LYS A 413 -30.42 -7.67 47.80
C LYS A 413 -30.85 -7.83 46.34
N ALA A 414 -31.63 -8.89 46.05
CA ALA A 414 -32.24 -9.12 44.75
C ALA A 414 -33.77 -9.17 44.87
N LYS A 415 -34.44 -8.80 43.78
CA LYS A 415 -35.88 -8.96 43.57
C LYS A 415 -36.08 -10.10 42.58
N LEU A 416 -36.75 -11.14 43.03
CA LEU A 416 -37.15 -12.31 42.23
C LEU A 416 -38.61 -12.15 41.83
N THR A 417 -38.94 -12.42 40.58
CA THR A 417 -40.32 -12.44 40.06
C THR A 417 -40.56 -13.80 39.43
N THR A 418 -41.55 -14.55 39.90
CA THR A 418 -41.91 -15.86 39.32
C THR A 418 -42.60 -15.69 37.95
N PRO A 419 -42.75 -16.77 37.16
CA PRO A 419 -43.54 -16.73 35.91
C PRO A 419 -44.98 -16.24 36.12
N GLU A 420 -45.57 -16.55 37.28
CA GLU A 420 -46.92 -16.14 37.66
C GLU A 420 -46.98 -14.68 38.16
N GLY A 421 -45.83 -13.99 38.24
CA GLY A 421 -45.73 -12.60 38.68
C GLY A 421 -45.61 -12.41 40.19
N GLU A 422 -45.36 -13.48 40.98
CA GLU A 422 -45.13 -13.34 42.42
C GLU A 422 -43.76 -12.72 42.67
N ILE A 423 -43.71 -11.68 43.52
CA ILE A 423 -42.48 -10.95 43.82
C ILE A 423 -41.91 -11.39 45.17
N PHE A 424 -40.62 -11.68 45.20
CA PHE A 424 -39.86 -11.99 46.40
C PHE A 424 -38.63 -11.09 46.52
N THR A 425 -38.26 -10.76 47.74
CA THR A 425 -36.95 -10.19 48.07
C THR A 425 -36.06 -11.30 48.58
N ALA A 426 -34.85 -11.41 48.04
CA ALA A 426 -33.85 -12.37 48.48
C ALA A 426 -32.54 -11.64 48.82
N ARG A 427 -31.70 -12.23 49.68
CA ARG A 427 -30.40 -11.68 50.03
C ARG A 427 -29.30 -12.73 49.92
N THR A 428 -28.16 -12.36 49.35
CA THR A 428 -27.04 -13.29 49.14
C THR A 428 -26.37 -13.74 50.44
N ASN A 429 -26.61 -13.06 51.56
CA ASN A 429 -26.16 -13.46 52.89
C ASN A 429 -27.16 -14.35 53.65
N GLU A 430 -28.33 -14.63 53.06
CA GLU A 430 -29.37 -15.51 53.61
C GLU A 430 -29.79 -16.55 52.53
N PRO A 431 -28.92 -17.51 52.15
CA PRO A 431 -29.18 -18.42 51.03
C PRO A 431 -30.45 -19.25 51.26
N GLY A 432 -31.28 -19.36 50.22
CA GLY A 432 -32.55 -20.09 50.27
C GLY A 432 -33.69 -19.38 51.00
N VAL A 433 -33.46 -18.23 51.65
CA VAL A 433 -34.49 -17.48 52.37
C VAL A 433 -34.97 -16.28 51.54
N CYS A 434 -36.27 -16.20 51.34
CA CYS A 434 -36.94 -15.16 50.59
C CYS A 434 -38.10 -14.54 51.37
N TYR A 435 -38.43 -13.29 51.05
CA TYR A 435 -39.54 -12.54 51.63
C TYR A 435 -40.51 -12.15 50.52
N ARG A 436 -41.69 -12.78 50.51
CA ARG A 436 -42.75 -12.45 49.55
C ARG A 436 -43.18 -10.98 49.73
N GLU A 437 -43.43 -10.28 48.63
CA GLU A 437 -43.90 -8.90 48.67
C GLU A 437 -45.18 -8.79 49.52
N LYS A 438 -45.25 -7.76 50.37
CA LYS A 438 -46.33 -7.55 51.37
C LYS A 438 -46.43 -8.62 52.47
N SER A 439 -45.46 -9.52 52.59
CA SER A 439 -45.31 -10.44 53.72
C SER A 439 -44.03 -10.16 54.49
N TYR A 440 -44.11 -10.19 55.82
CA TYR A 440 -42.93 -10.14 56.70
C TYR A 440 -42.41 -11.55 57.05
N ARG A 441 -43.12 -12.61 56.64
CA ARG A 441 -42.71 -13.99 56.90
C ARG A 441 -41.67 -14.42 55.88
N ALA A 442 -40.55 -14.91 56.39
CA ALA A 442 -39.55 -15.63 55.61
C ALA A 442 -40.16 -16.92 55.06
N THR A 443 -39.86 -17.22 53.81
CA THR A 443 -40.22 -18.46 53.10
C THR A 443 -38.98 -19.01 52.40
N GLN A 444 -39.05 -20.27 51.98
CA GLN A 444 -38.07 -20.79 51.02
C GLN A 444 -38.15 -19.96 49.73
N CYS A 445 -37.01 -19.66 49.11
CA CYS A 445 -36.99 -19.05 47.80
C CYS A 445 -37.66 -19.96 46.76
N PRO A 446 -38.42 -19.38 45.80
CA PRO A 446 -38.91 -20.15 44.67
C PRO A 446 -37.71 -20.74 43.91
N PRO A 447 -37.83 -21.97 43.37
CA PRO A 447 -36.80 -22.54 42.52
C PRO A 447 -36.70 -21.69 41.25
N MET A 448 -35.60 -20.94 41.13
CA MET A 448 -35.38 -20.02 40.03
C MET A 448 -33.98 -20.22 39.47
N GLU A 449 -33.91 -20.44 38.16
CA GLU A 449 -32.65 -20.53 37.46
C GLU A 449 -31.88 -19.21 37.59
N GLY A 450 -30.62 -19.29 38.04
CA GLY A 450 -29.73 -18.14 38.21
C GLY A 450 -29.78 -17.43 39.57
N TRP A 451 -30.56 -17.92 40.55
CA TRP A 451 -30.55 -17.43 41.94
C TRP A 451 -29.82 -18.36 42.90
#